data_AF-A0A937FC83-F1
#
_entry.id   AF-A0A937FC83-F1
#
_cell.length_a   1.000
_cell.length_b   1.000
_cell.length_c   1.000
_cell.angle_alpha   90.00
_cell.angle_beta   90.00
_cell.angle_gamma   90.00
#
_symmetry.space_group_name_H-M   'P 1'
#
loop_
_entity.id
_entity.type
_entity.pdbx_description
1 polymer ?
#
loop_
_entity_poly.entity_id
_entity_poly.type
_entity_poly.pdbx_seq_one_letter_code
_entity_poly.pdbx_strand_id
1 'polypeptide(L)'
;MFRVKLPGSKKIKIALLSILVIIIIGVLVKQSIDNKKEIDRQKKVQEQLKEEEASETKEKNDQATKAKLDAENKQKSLDEKAENAKEVFFTKDYESAINLSNEILSEDNNNYKAYAVRGIAKAYTRDYSAAMEDINKSLEIKPDYGYARFNKGLLYELQGEFTDAIEWYNKDLEIESYVWSYYGIASIYGRKGDVDNTVNYLTKAIELDAAVKETAKEEHDFDPVRDSEKFSNLIK
;
A
#
# COMPACT_ATOMS: atom_id res chain seq x y z
N MET A 1 -24.07 73.42 35.60
CA MET A 1 -25.38 73.67 34.96
C MET A 1 -25.35 75.02 34.24
N PHE A 2 -25.13 75.03 32.92
CA PHE A 2 -25.37 76.23 32.12
C PHE A 2 -26.88 76.39 31.91
N ARG A 3 -27.49 77.43 32.49
CA ARG A 3 -28.93 77.75 32.29
C ARG A 3 -29.08 78.63 31.04
N VAL A 4 -29.35 78.01 29.90
CA VAL A 4 -29.69 78.71 28.66
C VAL A 4 -31.06 79.38 28.81
N LYS A 5 -31.13 80.71 28.78
CA LYS A 5 -32.38 81.49 28.88
C LYS A 5 -32.99 81.65 27.48
N LEU A 6 -33.96 80.79 27.12
CA LEU A 6 -34.64 80.85 25.82
C LEU A 6 -35.49 82.13 25.69
N PRO A 7 -35.45 82.86 24.56
CA PRO A 7 -36.27 84.06 24.32
C PRO A 7 -37.74 83.71 24.01
N GLY A 8 -38.67 84.63 24.29
CA GLY A 8 -40.11 84.48 23.99
C GLY A 8 -41.01 84.03 25.14
N SER A 9 -42.33 83.99 24.91
CA SER A 9 -43.34 83.59 25.89
C SER A 9 -43.22 82.11 26.30
N LYS A 10 -43.82 81.69 27.43
CA LYS A 10 -43.78 80.28 27.89
C LYS A 10 -44.17 79.28 26.80
N LYS A 11 -45.15 79.62 25.95
CA LYS A 11 -45.58 78.79 24.80
C LYS A 11 -44.49 78.63 23.74
N ILE A 12 -43.75 79.70 23.43
CA ILE A 12 -42.64 79.70 22.45
C ILE A 12 -41.47 78.85 22.96
N LYS A 13 -41.15 78.95 24.26
CA LYS A 13 -40.08 78.12 24.87
C LYS A 13 -40.42 76.64 24.86
N ILE A 14 -41.68 76.28 25.12
CA ILE A 14 -42.17 74.90 25.02
C ILE A 14 -42.05 74.41 23.58
N ALA A 15 -42.48 75.22 22.59
CA ALA A 15 -42.37 74.86 21.18
C ALA A 15 -40.92 74.62 20.73
N LEU A 16 -39.98 75.47 21.14
CA LEU A 16 -38.55 75.31 20.83
C LEU A 16 -37.94 74.07 21.50
N LEU A 17 -38.32 73.76 22.74
CA LEU A 17 -37.90 72.53 23.43
C LEU A 17 -38.46 71.28 22.73
N SER A 18 -39.72 71.31 22.31
CA SER A 18 -40.33 70.23 21.55
C SER A 18 -39.61 69.97 20.23
N ILE A 19 -39.23 71.03 19.50
CA ILE A 19 -38.47 70.90 18.24
C ILE A 19 -37.08 70.29 18.50
N LEU A 20 -36.36 70.74 19.54
CA LEU A 20 -35.04 70.22 19.88
C LEU A 20 -35.09 68.71 20.23
N VAL A 21 -36.12 68.29 20.98
CA VAL A 21 -36.33 66.89 21.34
C VAL A 21 -36.59 66.03 20.10
N ILE A 22 -37.40 66.51 19.15
CA ILE A 22 -37.67 65.80 17.89
C ILE A 22 -36.38 65.63 17.06
N ILE A 23 -35.52 66.65 17.00
CA ILE A 23 -34.24 66.58 16.30
C ILE A 23 -33.31 65.55 16.95
N ILE A 24 -33.20 65.54 18.28
CA ILE A 24 -32.38 64.57 19.02
C ILE A 24 -32.87 63.14 18.79
N ILE A 25 -34.19 62.92 18.85
CA ILE A 25 -34.80 61.61 18.55
C ILE A 25 -34.48 61.20 17.11
N GLY A 26 -34.60 62.12 16.14
CA GLY A 26 -34.27 61.85 14.74
C GLY A 26 -32.82 61.42 14.53
N VAL A 27 -31.86 62.06 15.21
CA VAL A 27 -30.43 61.68 15.16
C VAL A 27 -30.21 60.30 15.78
N LEU A 28 -30.79 60.02 16.94
CA LEU A 28 -30.66 58.71 17.61
C LEU A 28 -31.28 57.58 16.79
N VAL A 29 -32.42 57.82 16.15
CA VAL A 29 -33.07 56.86 15.24
C VAL A 29 -32.19 56.59 14.02
N LYS A 30 -31.62 57.65 13.40
CA LYS A 30 -30.71 57.48 12.25
C LYS A 30 -29.47 56.68 12.65
N GLN A 31 -28.86 56.99 13.78
CA GLN A 31 -27.67 56.31 14.29
C GLN A 31 -27.95 54.83 14.63
N SER A 32 -29.13 54.53 15.15
CA SER A 32 -29.62 53.15 15.37
C SER A 32 -29.81 52.38 14.06
N ILE A 33 -30.38 53.02 13.03
CA ILE A 33 -30.56 52.45 11.69
C ILE A 33 -29.20 52.15 11.04
N ASP A 34 -28.26 53.10 11.12
CA ASP A 34 -26.92 52.94 10.55
C ASP A 34 -26.14 51.81 11.26
N ASN A 35 -26.23 51.71 12.60
CA ASN A 35 -25.66 50.59 13.35
C ASN A 35 -26.29 49.24 12.96
N LYS A 36 -27.61 49.18 12.76
CA LYS A 36 -28.28 47.95 12.34
C LYS A 36 -27.83 47.50 10.96
N LYS A 37 -27.68 48.44 10.01
CA LYS A 37 -27.13 48.15 8.67
C LYS A 37 -25.71 47.61 8.73
N GLU A 38 -24.86 48.15 9.60
CA GLU A 38 -23.49 47.66 9.75
C GLU A 38 -23.43 46.26 10.37
N ILE A 39 -24.29 45.97 11.37
CA ILE A 39 -24.44 44.61 11.93
C ILE A 39 -24.92 43.62 10.85
N ASP A 40 -25.91 43.99 10.05
CA ASP A 40 -26.43 43.15 8.97
C ASP A 40 -25.36 42.91 7.89
N ARG A 41 -24.54 43.94 7.59
CA ARG A 41 -23.41 43.84 6.67
C ARG A 41 -22.34 42.88 7.21
N GLN A 42 -21.97 42.99 8.48
CA GLN A 42 -20.98 42.11 9.11
C GLN A 42 -21.46 40.66 9.19
N LYS A 43 -22.75 40.43 9.48
CA LYS A 43 -23.35 39.09 9.43
C LYS A 43 -23.24 38.48 8.04
N LYS A 44 -23.55 39.26 7.00
CA LYS A 44 -23.46 38.79 5.61
C LYS A 44 -22.02 38.43 5.21
N VAL A 45 -21.03 39.23 5.65
CA VAL A 45 -19.61 38.94 5.43
C VAL A 45 -19.21 37.66 6.17
N GLN A 46 -19.64 37.46 7.42
CA GLN A 46 -19.35 36.22 8.17
C GLN A 46 -19.98 34.98 7.54
N GLU A 47 -21.18 35.11 6.97
CA GLU A 47 -21.87 34.02 6.28
C GLU A 47 -21.14 33.66 4.97
N GLN A 48 -20.71 34.65 4.21
CA GLN A 48 -19.87 34.46 3.01
C GLN A 48 -18.53 33.79 3.34
N LEU A 49 -17.84 34.22 4.40
CA LEU A 49 -16.58 33.60 4.82
C LEU A 49 -16.77 32.13 5.21
N LYS A 50 -17.88 31.80 5.90
CA LYS A 50 -18.21 30.41 6.24
C LYS A 50 -18.52 29.55 5.02
N GLU A 51 -19.21 30.12 4.02
CA GLU A 51 -19.49 29.44 2.75
C GLU A 51 -18.20 29.19 1.95
N GLU A 52 -17.30 30.17 1.88
CA GLU A 52 -15.99 30.04 1.23
C GLU A 52 -15.13 28.96 1.92
N GLU A 53 -14.99 29.00 3.25
CA GLU A 53 -14.25 28.00 4.04
C GLU A 53 -14.83 26.58 3.86
N ALA A 54 -16.15 26.44 3.83
CA ALA A 54 -16.81 25.16 3.59
C ALA A 54 -16.56 24.65 2.16
N SER A 55 -16.53 25.54 1.18
CA SER A 55 -16.25 25.19 -0.22
C SER A 55 -14.81 24.72 -0.43
N GLU A 56 -13.83 25.42 0.16
CA GLU A 56 -12.41 25.06 0.11
C GLU A 56 -12.15 23.72 0.80
N THR A 57 -12.81 23.48 1.95
CA THR A 57 -12.66 22.23 2.70
C THR A 57 -13.21 21.05 1.91
N LYS A 58 -14.35 21.24 1.23
CA LYS A 58 -14.94 20.22 0.36
C LYS A 58 -14.03 19.93 -0.85
N GLU A 59 -13.51 20.96 -1.50
CA GLU A 59 -12.61 20.81 -2.65
C GLU A 59 -11.32 20.07 -2.28
N LYS A 60 -10.70 20.39 -1.14
CA LYS A 60 -9.51 19.67 -0.63
C LYS A 60 -9.79 18.20 -0.34
N ASN A 61 -10.96 17.89 0.24
CA ASN A 61 -11.36 16.50 0.51
C ASN A 61 -11.63 15.72 -0.78
N ASP A 62 -12.28 16.33 -1.76
CA ASP A 62 -12.54 15.72 -3.06
C ASP A 62 -11.23 15.45 -3.83
N GLN A 63 -10.27 16.39 -3.77
CA GLN A 63 -8.92 16.22 -4.35
C GLN A 63 -8.13 15.10 -3.65
N ALA A 64 -8.16 15.04 -2.32
CA ALA A 64 -7.49 13.98 -1.57
C ALA A 64 -8.09 12.59 -1.86
N THR A 65 -9.41 12.51 -1.99
CA THR A 65 -10.12 11.27 -2.35
C THR A 65 -9.77 10.82 -3.76
N LYS A 66 -9.75 11.74 -4.72
CA LYS A 66 -9.33 11.45 -6.10
C LYS A 66 -7.88 10.99 -6.17
N ALA A 67 -6.97 11.68 -5.48
CA ALA A 67 -5.55 11.30 -5.45
C ALA A 67 -5.34 9.91 -4.85
N LYS A 68 -6.10 9.55 -3.81
CA LYS A 68 -6.09 8.20 -3.23
C LYS A 68 -6.59 7.15 -4.22
N LEU A 69 -7.70 7.41 -4.91
CA LEU A 69 -8.23 6.51 -5.93
C LEU A 69 -7.26 6.33 -7.10
N ASP A 70 -6.63 7.41 -7.56
CA ASP A 70 -5.63 7.36 -8.62
C ASP A 70 -4.39 6.55 -8.19
N ALA A 71 -3.96 6.68 -6.93
CA ALA A 71 -2.87 5.88 -6.37
C ALA A 71 -3.24 4.39 -6.24
N GLU A 72 -4.45 4.07 -5.78
CA GLU A 72 -4.96 2.70 -5.70
C GLU A 72 -5.06 2.06 -7.10
N ASN A 73 -5.55 2.80 -8.08
CA ASN A 73 -5.62 2.35 -9.47
C ASN A 73 -4.22 2.13 -10.06
N LYS A 74 -3.28 3.03 -9.78
CA LYS A 74 -1.87 2.86 -10.20
C LYS A 74 -1.27 1.61 -9.57
N GLN A 75 -1.45 1.41 -8.26
CA GLN A 75 -0.94 0.22 -7.56
C GLN A 75 -1.53 -1.07 -8.15
N LYS A 76 -2.84 -1.09 -8.39
CA LYS A 76 -3.51 -2.24 -9.02
C LYS A 76 -2.93 -2.54 -10.40
N SER A 77 -2.69 -1.51 -11.22
CA SER A 77 -2.07 -1.69 -12.53
C SER A 77 -0.64 -2.24 -12.44
N LEU A 78 0.15 -1.76 -11.47
CA LEU A 78 1.51 -2.27 -11.24
C LEU A 78 1.50 -3.71 -10.72
N ASP A 79 0.52 -4.08 -9.90
CA ASP A 79 0.33 -5.45 -9.43
C ASP A 79 0.01 -6.41 -10.58
N GLU A 80 -0.84 -6.00 -11.52
CA GLU A 80 -1.15 -6.77 -12.73
C GLU A 80 0.09 -6.94 -13.62
N LYS A 81 0.90 -5.88 -13.80
CA LYS A 81 2.17 -5.96 -14.52
C LYS A 81 3.15 -6.92 -13.84
N ALA A 82 3.22 -6.91 -12.51
CA ALA A 82 4.11 -7.78 -11.75
C ALA A 82 3.70 -9.26 -11.88
N GLU A 83 2.39 -9.56 -11.91
CA GLU A 83 1.92 -10.93 -12.17
C GLU A 83 2.26 -11.36 -13.61
N ASN A 84 2.10 -10.49 -14.61
CA ASN A 84 2.53 -10.78 -15.98
C ASN A 84 4.05 -11.06 -16.05
N ALA A 85 4.89 -10.27 -15.39
CA ALA A 85 6.33 -10.52 -15.34
C ALA A 85 6.67 -11.89 -14.72
N LYS A 86 5.92 -12.30 -13.69
CA LYS A 86 6.03 -13.61 -13.05
C LYS A 86 5.54 -14.75 -13.96
N GLU A 87 4.46 -14.56 -14.71
CA GLU A 87 3.99 -15.52 -15.72
C GLU A 87 5.05 -15.74 -16.80
N VAL A 88 5.65 -14.65 -17.30
CA VAL A 88 6.77 -14.70 -18.27
C VAL A 88 7.98 -15.41 -17.68
N PHE A 89 8.28 -15.23 -16.39
CA PHE A 89 9.33 -16.01 -15.72
C PHE A 89 9.05 -17.53 -15.80
N PHE A 90 7.80 -17.96 -15.59
CA PHE A 90 7.43 -19.38 -15.66
C PHE A 90 7.48 -19.97 -17.08
N THR A 91 7.47 -19.15 -18.13
CA THR A 91 7.75 -19.62 -19.51
C THR A 91 9.25 -19.82 -19.77
N LYS A 92 10.10 -19.57 -18.77
CA LYS A 92 11.57 -19.61 -18.81
C LYS A 92 12.21 -18.51 -19.65
N ASP A 93 11.45 -17.49 -20.05
CA ASP A 93 11.99 -16.27 -20.67
C ASP A 93 12.43 -15.28 -19.59
N TYR A 94 13.58 -15.58 -18.97
CA TYR A 94 14.10 -14.82 -17.83
C TYR A 94 14.50 -13.39 -18.21
N GLU A 95 15.02 -13.18 -19.42
CA GLU A 95 15.39 -11.84 -19.91
C GLU A 95 14.16 -10.95 -20.07
N SER A 96 13.07 -11.48 -20.64
CA SER A 96 11.80 -10.74 -20.71
C SER A 96 11.21 -10.46 -19.33
N ALA A 97 11.27 -11.42 -18.39
CA ALA A 97 10.83 -11.20 -17.01
C ALA A 97 11.65 -10.11 -16.30
N ILE A 98 12.97 -10.05 -16.53
CA ILE A 98 13.85 -8.99 -16.02
C ILE A 98 13.46 -7.63 -16.62
N ASN A 99 13.24 -7.56 -17.93
CA ASN A 99 12.87 -6.32 -18.61
C ASN A 99 11.52 -5.78 -18.13
N LEU A 100 10.49 -6.62 -18.05
CA LEU A 100 9.19 -6.23 -17.50
C LEU A 100 9.30 -5.74 -16.06
N SER A 101 10.13 -6.40 -15.25
CA SER A 101 10.37 -5.96 -13.88
C SER A 101 11.11 -4.61 -13.82
N ASN A 102 12.04 -4.34 -14.74
CA ASN A 102 12.70 -3.04 -14.85
C ASN A 102 11.72 -1.91 -15.20
N GLU A 103 10.78 -2.17 -16.10
CA GLU A 103 9.71 -1.22 -16.44
C GLU A 103 8.87 -0.86 -15.22
N ILE A 104 8.42 -1.88 -14.46
CA ILE A 104 7.65 -1.66 -13.21
C ILE A 104 8.47 -0.82 -12.22
N LEU A 105 9.74 -1.15 -12.02
CA LEU A 105 10.62 -0.47 -11.07
C LEU A 105 10.99 0.96 -11.50
N SER A 106 10.90 1.27 -12.79
CA SER A 106 11.02 2.64 -13.30
C SER A 106 9.80 3.51 -12.98
N GLU A 107 8.62 2.89 -12.87
CA GLU A 107 7.36 3.55 -12.51
C GLU A 107 7.13 3.64 -10.99
N ASP A 108 7.62 2.64 -10.25
CA ASP A 108 7.58 2.53 -8.79
C ASP A 108 8.78 1.71 -8.26
N ASN A 109 9.78 2.42 -7.74
CA ASN A 109 10.98 1.81 -7.17
C ASN A 109 10.78 1.16 -5.79
N ASN A 110 9.55 1.17 -5.25
CA ASN A 110 9.19 0.43 -4.04
C ASN A 110 8.32 -0.79 -4.36
N ASN A 111 8.23 -1.20 -5.63
CA ASN A 111 7.46 -2.39 -5.99
C ASN A 111 8.20 -3.68 -5.60
N TYR A 112 7.91 -4.18 -4.39
CA TYR A 112 8.52 -5.39 -3.84
C TYR A 112 8.25 -6.65 -4.68
N LYS A 113 7.13 -6.73 -5.40
CA LYS A 113 6.81 -7.87 -6.28
C LYS A 113 7.75 -7.93 -7.48
N ALA A 114 7.98 -6.79 -8.14
CA ALA A 114 8.91 -6.69 -9.26
C ALA A 114 10.35 -7.01 -8.84
N TYR A 115 10.78 -6.56 -7.66
CA TYR A 115 12.07 -6.99 -7.10
C TYR A 115 12.15 -8.51 -6.91
N ALA A 116 11.11 -9.15 -6.36
CA ALA A 116 11.12 -10.60 -6.16
C ALA A 116 11.20 -11.37 -7.48
N VAL A 117 10.44 -10.95 -8.50
CA VAL A 117 10.45 -11.56 -9.86
C VAL A 117 11.78 -11.34 -10.56
N ARG A 118 12.30 -10.11 -10.56
CA ARG A 118 13.61 -9.80 -11.17
C ARG A 118 14.73 -10.57 -10.49
N GLY A 119 14.68 -10.65 -9.15
CA GLY A 119 15.66 -11.37 -8.36
C GLY A 119 15.72 -12.85 -8.71
N ILE A 120 14.57 -13.53 -8.78
CA ILE A 120 14.58 -14.96 -9.16
C ILE A 120 14.95 -15.16 -10.63
N ALA A 121 14.51 -14.31 -11.54
CA ALA A 121 14.91 -14.38 -12.95
C ALA A 121 16.45 -14.25 -13.11
N LYS A 122 17.08 -13.31 -12.39
CA LYS A 122 18.55 -13.15 -12.33
C LYS A 122 19.25 -14.38 -11.74
N ALA A 123 18.64 -15.05 -10.75
CA ALA A 123 19.20 -16.28 -10.20
C ALA A 123 19.26 -17.38 -11.27
N TYR A 124 18.22 -17.52 -12.08
CA TYR A 124 18.18 -18.49 -13.19
C TYR A 124 19.09 -18.13 -14.37
N THR A 125 19.48 -16.85 -14.51
CA THR A 125 20.57 -16.43 -15.42
C THR A 125 21.96 -16.46 -14.76
N ARG A 126 22.05 -17.02 -13.53
CA ARG A 126 23.28 -17.21 -12.73
C ARG A 126 23.93 -15.93 -12.19
N ASP A 127 23.24 -14.79 -12.23
CA ASP A 127 23.66 -13.59 -11.51
C ASP A 127 23.16 -13.61 -10.07
N TYR A 128 23.75 -14.51 -9.25
CA TYR A 128 23.32 -14.72 -7.87
C TYR A 128 23.53 -13.49 -6.98
N SER A 129 24.52 -12.65 -7.28
CA SER A 129 24.79 -11.43 -6.51
C SER A 129 23.67 -10.42 -6.72
N ALA A 130 23.33 -10.13 -7.98
CA ALA A 130 22.24 -9.20 -8.27
C ALA A 130 20.87 -9.77 -7.88
N ALA A 131 20.69 -11.09 -7.95
CA ALA A 131 19.51 -11.77 -7.45
C ALA A 131 19.33 -11.56 -5.94
N MET A 132 20.39 -11.74 -5.15
CA MET A 132 20.36 -11.54 -3.69
C MET A 132 20.03 -10.09 -3.33
N GLU A 133 20.59 -9.12 -4.05
CA GLU A 133 20.27 -7.70 -3.85
C GLU A 133 18.77 -7.42 -4.06
N ASP A 134 18.21 -7.89 -5.18
CA ASP A 134 16.80 -7.69 -5.49
C ASP A 134 15.87 -8.39 -4.49
N ILE A 135 16.16 -9.65 -4.14
CA ILE A 135 15.35 -10.40 -3.16
C ILE A 135 15.41 -9.74 -1.78
N ASN A 136 16.58 -9.28 -1.35
CA ASN A 136 16.71 -8.53 -0.10
C ASN A 136 15.94 -7.22 -0.15
N LYS A 137 15.96 -6.51 -1.29
CA LYS A 137 15.20 -5.26 -1.43
C LYS A 137 13.70 -5.50 -1.35
N SER A 138 13.20 -6.57 -1.96
CA SER A 138 11.81 -7.01 -1.82
C SER A 138 11.42 -7.22 -0.35
N LEU A 139 12.25 -7.97 0.39
CA LEU A 139 12.01 -8.27 1.81
C LEU A 139 12.23 -7.06 2.74
N GLU A 140 13.06 -6.09 2.37
CA GLU A 140 13.18 -4.81 3.09
C GLU A 140 11.87 -4.02 3.02
N ILE A 141 11.23 -4.00 1.84
CA ILE A 141 9.98 -3.29 1.61
C ILE A 141 8.78 -4.04 2.21
N LYS A 142 8.71 -5.36 2.03
CA LYS A 142 7.63 -6.23 2.52
C LYS A 142 8.20 -7.50 3.17
N PRO A 143 8.53 -7.48 4.48
CA PRO A 143 9.23 -8.57 5.16
C PRO A 143 8.49 -9.91 5.24
N ASP A 144 7.17 -9.89 5.13
CA ASP A 144 6.25 -11.03 5.18
C ASP A 144 5.79 -11.47 3.77
N TYR A 145 6.44 -10.99 2.70
CA TYR A 145 6.12 -11.43 1.35
C TYR A 145 6.65 -12.86 1.11
N GLY A 146 5.77 -13.86 1.24
CA GLY A 146 6.11 -15.28 1.12
C GLY A 146 6.87 -15.61 -0.16
N TYR A 147 6.43 -15.12 -1.31
CA TYR A 147 7.12 -15.36 -2.59
C TYR A 147 8.59 -14.91 -2.58
N ALA A 148 8.94 -13.80 -1.91
CA ALA A 148 10.33 -13.38 -1.78
C ALA A 148 11.12 -14.22 -0.76
N ARG A 149 10.48 -14.73 0.31
CA ARG A 149 11.10 -15.68 1.26
C ARG A 149 11.41 -17.01 0.57
N PHE A 150 10.45 -17.54 -0.18
CA PHE A 150 10.63 -18.71 -1.03
C PHE A 150 11.77 -18.51 -2.03
N ASN A 151 11.75 -17.40 -2.79
CA ASN A 151 12.80 -17.10 -3.76
C ASN A 151 14.19 -17.00 -3.12
N LYS A 152 14.27 -16.53 -1.87
CA LYS A 152 15.53 -16.50 -1.12
C LYS A 152 16.03 -17.91 -0.77
N GLY A 153 15.13 -18.79 -0.33
CA GLY A 153 15.44 -20.21 -0.11
C GLY A 153 15.95 -20.88 -1.38
N LEU A 154 15.24 -20.67 -2.49
CA LEU A 154 15.61 -21.18 -3.80
C LEU A 154 16.94 -20.61 -4.31
N LEU A 155 17.23 -19.33 -4.07
CA LEU A 155 18.53 -18.74 -4.41
C LEU A 155 19.68 -19.44 -3.66
N TYR A 156 19.55 -19.63 -2.34
CA TYR A 156 20.56 -20.38 -1.58
C TYR A 156 20.70 -21.82 -2.07
N GLU A 157 19.59 -22.47 -2.43
CA GLU A 157 19.62 -23.83 -2.99
C GLU A 157 20.38 -23.89 -4.33
N LEU A 158 20.13 -22.92 -5.24
CA LEU A 158 20.86 -22.78 -6.50
C LEU A 158 22.35 -22.53 -6.29
N GLN A 159 22.73 -21.91 -5.17
CA GLN A 159 24.12 -21.70 -4.76
C GLN A 159 24.73 -22.93 -4.05
N GLY A 160 23.93 -23.95 -3.71
CA GLY A 160 24.36 -25.13 -2.97
C GLY A 160 24.39 -24.95 -1.44
N GLU A 161 23.93 -23.82 -0.93
CA GLU A 161 23.89 -23.48 0.49
C GLU A 161 22.62 -24.04 1.14
N PHE A 162 22.56 -25.37 1.24
CA PHE A 162 21.34 -26.10 1.63
C PHE A 162 20.82 -25.80 3.04
N THR A 163 21.69 -25.43 3.98
CA THR A 163 21.27 -25.10 5.34
C THR A 163 20.47 -23.80 5.34
N ASP A 164 21.00 -22.75 4.70
CA ASP A 164 20.33 -21.46 4.55
C ASP A 164 19.06 -21.59 3.71
N ALA A 165 19.09 -22.40 2.65
CA ALA A 165 17.91 -22.67 1.83
C ALA A 165 16.75 -23.22 2.66
N ILE A 166 17.00 -24.26 3.48
CA ILE A 166 16.00 -24.84 4.39
C ILE A 166 15.52 -23.80 5.40
N GLU A 167 16.40 -22.96 5.96
CA GLU A 167 15.99 -21.91 6.89
C GLU A 167 14.98 -20.95 6.23
N TRP A 168 15.26 -20.49 5.01
CA TRP A 168 14.39 -19.55 4.30
C TRP A 168 13.08 -20.18 3.81
N TYR A 169 13.10 -21.45 3.38
CA TYR A 169 11.85 -22.17 3.12
C TYR A 169 11.00 -22.32 4.38
N ASN A 170 11.59 -22.59 5.55
CA ASN A 170 10.83 -22.61 6.80
C ASN A 170 10.28 -21.23 7.17
N LYS A 171 11.01 -20.13 6.93
CA LYS A 171 10.50 -18.77 7.11
C LYS A 171 9.33 -18.44 6.18
N ASP A 172 9.31 -18.96 4.96
CA ASP A 172 8.15 -18.85 4.08
C ASP A 172 6.94 -19.60 4.67
N LEU A 173 7.16 -20.83 5.15
CA LEU A 173 6.15 -21.67 5.80
C LEU A 173 5.59 -21.09 7.12
N GLU A 174 6.26 -20.12 7.74
CA GLU A 174 5.70 -19.35 8.87
C GLU A 174 4.58 -18.39 8.45
N ILE A 175 4.53 -17.97 7.18
CA ILE A 175 3.51 -17.07 6.63
C ILE A 175 2.31 -17.89 6.15
N GLU A 176 2.55 -18.84 5.27
CA GLU A 176 1.53 -19.74 4.76
C GLU A 176 2.12 -21.09 4.34
N SER A 177 1.29 -22.13 4.37
CA SER A 177 1.66 -23.44 3.86
C SER A 177 1.82 -23.39 2.34
N TYR A 178 3.06 -23.31 1.87
CA TYR A 178 3.39 -23.24 0.45
C TYR A 178 3.94 -24.58 -0.06
N VAL A 179 3.29 -25.14 -1.09
CA VAL A 179 3.64 -26.43 -1.71
C VAL A 179 5.13 -26.50 -2.05
N TRP A 180 5.64 -25.47 -2.73
CA TRP A 180 7.00 -25.46 -3.25
C TRP A 180 8.07 -25.27 -2.17
N SER A 181 7.75 -24.66 -1.03
CA SER A 181 8.68 -24.60 0.11
C SER A 181 8.86 -25.97 0.77
N TYR A 182 7.77 -26.74 0.93
CA TYR A 182 7.89 -28.13 1.36
C TYR A 182 8.63 -29.00 0.33
N TYR A 183 8.34 -28.82 -0.96
CA TYR A 183 9.02 -29.53 -2.04
C TYR A 183 10.52 -29.23 -2.09
N GLY A 184 10.92 -27.96 -2.00
CA GLY A 184 12.33 -27.55 -2.00
C GLY A 184 13.10 -28.15 -0.83
N ILE A 185 12.53 -28.15 0.38
CA ILE A 185 13.13 -28.84 1.53
C ILE A 185 13.28 -30.35 1.25
N ALA A 186 12.24 -30.98 0.69
CA ALA A 186 12.28 -32.40 0.34
C ALA A 186 13.36 -32.71 -0.70
N SER A 187 13.48 -31.90 -1.76
CA SER A 187 14.53 -32.02 -2.79
C SER A 187 15.92 -31.97 -2.15
N ILE A 188 16.17 -31.00 -1.27
CA ILE A 188 17.45 -30.88 -0.57
C ILE A 188 17.79 -32.14 0.23
N TYR A 189 16.83 -32.74 0.94
CA TYR A 189 17.04 -33.99 1.65
C TYR A 189 17.20 -35.19 0.69
N GLY A 190 16.48 -35.19 -0.43
CA GLY A 190 16.59 -36.19 -1.49
C GLY A 190 18.00 -36.27 -2.03
N ARG A 191 18.59 -35.10 -2.35
CA ARG A 191 19.97 -34.97 -2.84
C ARG A 191 21.00 -35.46 -1.81
N LYS A 192 20.68 -35.36 -0.51
CA LYS A 192 21.49 -35.87 0.60
C LYS A 192 21.30 -37.37 0.86
N GLY A 193 20.35 -38.03 0.20
CA GLY A 193 19.99 -39.42 0.45
C GLY A 193 19.21 -39.65 1.75
N ASP A 194 18.69 -38.59 2.37
CA ASP A 194 17.93 -38.68 3.61
C ASP A 194 16.47 -39.04 3.30
N VAL A 195 16.20 -40.35 3.24
CA VAL A 195 14.88 -40.90 2.92
C VAL A 195 13.80 -40.40 3.87
N ASP A 196 14.08 -40.35 5.17
CA ASP A 196 13.07 -40.06 6.19
C ASP A 196 12.61 -38.60 6.11
N ASN A 197 13.56 -37.66 6.02
CA ASN A 197 13.20 -36.26 5.85
C ASN A 197 12.60 -35.99 4.46
N THR A 198 13.10 -36.63 3.41
CA THR A 198 12.53 -36.50 2.06
C THR A 198 11.05 -36.88 2.07
N VAL A 199 10.72 -38.07 2.57
CA VAL A 199 9.34 -38.57 2.64
C VAL A 199 8.47 -37.67 3.51
N ASN A 200 8.96 -37.22 4.67
CA ASN A 200 8.21 -36.34 5.57
C ASN A 200 7.81 -35.02 4.88
N TYR A 201 8.76 -34.33 4.26
CA TYR A 201 8.49 -33.02 3.63
C TYR A 201 7.75 -33.17 2.29
N LEU A 202 8.06 -34.21 1.50
CA LEU A 202 7.34 -34.46 0.24
C LEU A 202 5.89 -34.87 0.48
N THR A 203 5.60 -35.61 1.56
CA THR A 203 4.22 -35.93 1.96
C THR A 203 3.40 -34.66 2.20
N LYS A 204 3.96 -33.68 2.92
CA LYS A 204 3.29 -32.39 3.16
C LYS A 204 3.02 -31.63 1.86
N ALA A 205 3.96 -31.66 0.91
CA ALA A 205 3.75 -31.04 -0.40
C ALA A 205 2.62 -31.75 -1.18
N ILE A 206 2.59 -33.09 -1.18
CA ILE A 206 1.56 -33.91 -1.84
C ILE A 206 0.16 -33.73 -1.21
N GLU A 207 0.09 -33.56 0.11
CA GLU A 207 -1.17 -33.29 0.82
C GLU A 207 -1.80 -31.96 0.41
N LEU A 208 -0.97 -30.97 0.07
CA LEU A 208 -1.41 -29.67 -0.43
C LEU A 208 -1.74 -29.70 -1.91
N ASP A 209 -0.95 -30.41 -2.71
CA ASP A 209 -1.18 -30.61 -4.14
C ASP A 209 -0.74 -32.02 -4.58
N ALA A 210 -1.73 -32.88 -4.88
CA ALA A 210 -1.48 -34.26 -5.28
C ALA A 210 -0.70 -34.37 -6.61
N ALA A 211 -0.70 -33.34 -7.46
CA ALA A 211 0.06 -33.33 -8.71
C ALA A 211 1.58 -33.38 -8.48
N VAL A 212 2.05 -32.96 -7.30
CA VAL A 212 3.46 -33.03 -6.89
C VAL A 212 4.03 -34.44 -7.00
N LYS A 213 3.19 -35.49 -6.87
CA LYS A 213 3.62 -36.87 -7.08
C LYS A 213 4.22 -37.10 -8.46
N GLU A 214 3.61 -36.54 -9.51
CA GLU A 214 4.10 -36.72 -10.87
C GLU A 214 5.42 -36.00 -11.08
N THR A 215 5.58 -34.79 -10.52
CA THR A 215 6.86 -34.06 -10.53
C THR A 215 7.95 -34.86 -9.82
N ALA A 216 7.67 -35.41 -8.63
CA ALA A 216 8.64 -36.16 -7.86
C ALA A 216 9.06 -37.49 -8.51
N LYS A 217 8.23 -38.08 -9.37
CA LYS A 217 8.61 -39.26 -10.17
C LYS A 217 9.72 -38.96 -11.16
N GLU A 218 9.73 -37.76 -11.74
CA GLU A 218 10.66 -37.39 -12.80
C GLU A 218 11.89 -36.62 -12.29
N GLU A 219 11.79 -35.98 -11.12
CA GLU A 219 12.83 -35.10 -10.58
C GLU A 219 14.09 -35.85 -10.13
N HIS A 220 15.26 -35.38 -10.57
CA HIS A 220 16.55 -36.03 -10.33
C HIS A 220 17.06 -35.85 -8.90
N ASP A 221 16.59 -34.82 -8.19
CA ASP A 221 16.94 -34.58 -6.80
C ASP A 221 16.58 -35.77 -5.89
N PHE A 222 15.63 -36.60 -6.30
CA PHE A 222 15.21 -37.79 -5.57
C PHE A 222 15.89 -39.08 -6.00
N ASP A 223 16.78 -39.06 -7.00
CA ASP A 223 17.51 -40.25 -7.45
C ASP A 223 18.21 -41.00 -6.31
N PRO A 224 18.85 -40.35 -5.32
CA PRO A 224 19.51 -41.05 -4.21
C PRO A 224 18.55 -41.81 -3.27
N VAL A 225 17.26 -41.44 -3.25
CA VAL A 225 16.25 -42.06 -2.36
C VAL A 225 15.22 -42.91 -3.11
N ARG A 226 15.29 -42.95 -4.44
CA ARG A 226 14.27 -43.49 -5.34
C ARG A 226 13.93 -44.96 -5.06
N ASP A 227 14.95 -45.77 -4.82
CA ASP A 227 14.82 -47.21 -4.58
C ASP A 227 14.36 -47.56 -3.16
N SER A 228 14.23 -46.57 -2.26
CA SER A 228 13.73 -46.83 -0.92
C SER A 228 12.24 -47.18 -0.95
N GLU A 229 11.85 -48.17 -0.16
CA GLU A 229 10.45 -48.60 -0.07
C GLU A 229 9.52 -47.46 0.34
N LYS A 230 9.94 -46.62 1.31
CA LYS A 230 9.16 -45.48 1.80
C LYS A 230 8.89 -44.46 0.68
N PHE A 231 9.93 -44.05 -0.05
CA PHE A 231 9.79 -43.08 -1.14
C PHE A 231 8.98 -43.66 -2.29
N SER A 232 9.32 -44.87 -2.75
CA SER A 232 8.60 -45.58 -3.80
C SER A 232 7.11 -45.74 -3.49
N ASN A 233 6.73 -46.02 -2.24
CA ASN A 233 5.32 -46.12 -1.86
C ASN A 233 4.59 -44.77 -1.81
N LEU A 234 5.30 -43.68 -1.46
CA LEU A 234 4.71 -42.34 -1.42
C LEU A 234 4.29 -41.85 -2.81
N ILE A 235 5.14 -42.09 -3.82
CA ILE A 235 4.94 -41.58 -5.18
C ILE A 235 4.23 -42.57 -6.12
N LYS A 236 3.81 -43.75 -5.63
CA LYS A 236 2.97 -44.67 -6.40
C LYS A 236 1.59 -44.10 -6.69
#